data_AF-A0A7Z2V879-F1
#
_entry.id   AF-A0A7Z2V879-F1
#
_cell.length_a   1.000
_cell.length_b   1.000
_cell.length_c   1.000
_cell.angle_alpha   90.00
_cell.angle_beta   90.00
_cell.angle_gamma   90.00
#
_symmetry.space_group_name_H-M   'P 1'
#
loop_
_entity.id
_entity.type
_entity.pdbx_description
1 polymer ?
#
loop_
_entity_poly.entity_id
_entity_poly.type
_entity_poly.pdbx_seq_one_letter_code
_entity_poly.pdbx_strand_id
1 'polypeptide(L)'
;MPASIDDAPLSPASPLLTQLRAAVPSLQRRVPLQDEGNRWHRLRIGERSYRTALPVTFTPYASVRPCSARCGFCSENLRQHGGGLTASMLRPGPAYFDQLRAALQVLHAVPLSYSLSGLEMTDDAHWLQTLLQTLSQTPDGPQVEQRVLYSNGAGLARAQGERLLDALSQFGLSWIELSRHHPLQARNDAIMRFRADEPIADASTFMRTARSIAERLPVRLVCIVQRDGICRAEDVAHYIAWARRCGASQVIFRELSRLDEAYRSNGTWRYIERQRIGVEPLLADCMQQPWWAQWQLDGMTEGYYFWNVRLRGDDGLQVVFESADYAAMHARHATGDIYKLVFFANGRLCAGWDPDADVLWEPADG
;
A
#
# COMPACT_ATOMS: atom_id res chain seq x y z
N MET A 1 10.09 15.49 31.23
CA MET A 1 10.60 15.30 29.86
C MET A 1 9.44 14.81 29.03
N PRO A 2 9.13 15.45 27.88
CA PRO A 2 8.12 14.88 26.98
C PRO A 2 8.58 13.47 26.59
N ALA A 3 7.67 12.49 26.64
CA ALA A 3 7.97 11.13 26.19
C ALA A 3 8.54 11.18 24.76
N SER A 4 9.59 10.42 24.48
CA SER A 4 10.10 10.34 23.12
C SER A 4 8.98 9.80 22.23
N ILE A 5 8.86 10.28 20.99
CA ILE A 5 7.96 9.68 20.00
C ILE A 5 8.33 8.20 19.74
N ASP A 6 9.53 7.79 20.15
CA ASP A 6 10.02 6.42 20.11
C ASP A 6 9.38 5.53 21.19
N ASP A 7 8.92 6.12 22.30
CA ASP A 7 8.28 5.42 23.43
C ASP A 7 6.77 5.23 23.26
N ALA A 8 6.16 5.90 22.27
CA ALA A 8 4.74 5.78 21.97
C ALA A 8 4.49 4.61 21.01
N PRO A 9 3.95 3.46 21.48
CA PRO A 9 3.56 2.40 20.57
C PRO A 9 2.47 2.91 19.61
N LEU A 10 2.53 2.50 18.34
CA LEU A 10 1.58 2.86 17.27
C LEU A 10 0.12 2.46 17.58
N SER A 11 -0.11 1.68 18.63
CA SER A 11 -1.41 1.37 19.19
C SER A 11 -1.27 1.29 20.70
N PRO A 12 -2.26 1.72 21.50
CA PRO A 12 -2.34 1.31 22.90
C PRO A 12 -2.22 -0.22 22.92
N ALA A 13 -1.25 -0.72 23.68
CA ALA A 13 -0.84 -2.11 23.62
C ALA A 13 -1.99 -3.01 24.09
N SER A 14 -2.73 -3.58 23.15
CA SER A 14 -3.64 -4.66 23.47
C SER A 14 -2.85 -5.82 24.09
N PRO A 15 -3.45 -6.54 25.07
CA PRO A 15 -2.88 -7.78 25.59
C PRO A 15 -2.52 -8.78 24.49
N LEU A 16 -3.36 -8.91 23.45
CA LEU A 16 -3.11 -9.83 22.34
C LEU A 16 -1.86 -9.42 21.55
N LEU A 17 -1.74 -8.15 21.19
CA LEU A 17 -0.59 -7.67 20.42
C LEU A 17 0.71 -7.81 21.20
N THR A 18 0.66 -7.58 22.52
CA THR A 18 1.80 -7.79 23.43
C THR A 18 2.21 -9.25 23.46
N GLN A 19 1.25 -10.17 23.58
CA GLN A 19 1.50 -11.61 23.53
C GLN A 19 2.12 -12.03 22.19
N LEU A 20 1.58 -11.55 21.07
CA LEU A 20 2.09 -11.88 19.73
C LEU A 20 3.52 -11.36 19.54
N ARG A 21 3.83 -10.13 19.96
CA ARG A 21 5.19 -9.58 19.93
C ARG A 21 6.20 -10.44 20.67
N ALA A 22 5.80 -11.01 21.81
CA ALA A 22 6.66 -11.89 22.61
C ALA A 22 6.81 -13.29 22.00
N ALA A 23 5.82 -13.75 21.21
CA ALA A 23 5.77 -15.10 20.67
C ALA A 23 6.38 -15.23 19.26
N VAL A 24 6.42 -14.15 18.47
CA VAL A 24 6.94 -14.22 17.11
C VAL A 24 8.46 -14.42 17.06
N PRO A 25 8.97 -15.22 16.12
CA PRO A 25 10.41 -15.46 16.01
C PRO A 25 11.19 -14.25 15.48
N SER A 26 10.52 -13.29 14.85
CA SER A 26 11.13 -12.06 14.36
C SER A 26 10.18 -10.86 14.46
N LEU A 27 10.71 -9.73 14.92
CA LEU A 27 10.02 -8.44 14.93
C LEU A 27 10.85 -7.43 14.13
N GLN A 28 10.30 -6.96 13.01
CA GLN A 28 10.94 -5.93 12.19
C GLN A 28 10.32 -4.57 12.46
N ARG A 29 11.10 -3.61 12.96
CA ARG A 29 10.69 -2.20 13.07
C ARG A 29 11.18 -1.44 11.84
N ARG A 30 10.27 -0.90 11.03
CA ARG A 30 10.62 -0.09 9.85
C ARG A 30 10.98 1.35 10.22
N VAL A 31 10.38 1.89 11.28
CA VAL A 31 10.81 3.17 11.85
C VAL A 31 12.08 2.94 12.66
N PRO A 32 13.17 3.66 12.35
CA PRO A 32 14.35 3.65 13.19
C PRO A 32 14.10 4.36 14.52
N LEU A 33 14.73 3.88 15.58
CA LEU A 33 14.87 4.64 16.83
C LEU A 33 15.81 5.84 16.61
N GLN A 34 15.70 6.88 17.43
CA GLN A 34 16.54 8.08 17.28
C GLN A 34 18.05 7.80 17.34
N ASP A 35 18.48 6.80 18.09
CA ASP A 35 19.88 6.40 18.26
C ASP A 35 20.39 5.42 17.18
N GLU A 36 19.51 4.89 16.32
CA GLU A 36 19.87 4.03 15.17
C GLU A 36 20.41 4.85 13.98
N GLY A 37 21.55 5.54 14.18
CA GLY A 37 22.11 6.48 13.19
C GLY A 37 22.37 5.90 11.80
N ASN A 38 22.64 4.59 11.68
CA ASN A 38 22.84 3.91 10.40
C ASN A 38 21.56 3.71 9.58
N ARG A 39 20.39 3.86 10.20
CA ARG A 39 19.07 3.74 9.56
C ARG A 39 18.42 5.10 9.30
N TRP A 40 19.11 6.18 9.65
CA TRP A 40 18.75 7.55 9.29
C TRP A 40 19.64 8.02 8.14
N HIS A 41 19.04 8.26 6.98
CA HIS A 41 19.73 8.81 5.83
C HIS A 41 19.58 10.33 5.78
N ARG A 42 20.68 11.04 5.55
CA ARG A 42 20.66 12.50 5.37
C ARG A 42 20.43 12.84 3.89
N LEU A 43 19.22 13.27 3.57
CA LEU A 43 18.86 13.69 2.21
C LEU A 43 19.07 15.21 2.07
N ARG A 44 19.85 15.64 1.08
CA ARG A 44 20.03 17.07 0.78
C ARG A 44 19.36 17.42 -0.54
N ILE A 45 18.51 18.44 -0.52
CA ILE A 45 17.84 18.97 -1.71
C ILE A 45 18.06 20.49 -1.70
N GLY A 46 18.86 20.97 -2.65
CA GLY A 46 19.36 22.34 -2.65
C GLY A 46 20.09 22.67 -1.35
N GLU A 47 19.63 23.71 -0.65
CA GLU A 47 20.17 24.14 0.65
C GLU A 47 19.54 23.41 1.84
N ARG A 48 18.44 22.69 1.64
CA ARG A 48 17.71 22.01 2.71
C ARG A 48 18.28 20.61 2.96
N SER A 49 18.30 20.23 4.24
CA SER A 49 18.73 18.92 4.70
C SER A 49 17.59 18.27 5.47
N TYR A 50 17.24 17.05 5.10
CA TYR A 50 16.18 16.25 5.70
C TYR A 50 16.74 14.97 6.30
N ARG A 51 16.07 14.47 7.32
CA ARG A 51 16.35 13.17 7.93
C ARG A 51 15.33 12.16 7.41
N THR A 52 15.80 11.09 6.78
CA THR A 52 14.98 10.08 6.10
C THR A 52 15.11 8.73 6.80
N ALA A 53 13.99 8.15 7.18
CA ALA A 53 13.93 6.83 7.82
C ALA A 53 14.11 5.72 6.79
N LEU A 54 15.09 4.83 6.99
CA LEU A 54 15.33 3.68 6.12
C LEU A 54 14.75 2.36 6.67
N PRO A 55 14.19 1.51 5.78
CA PRO A 55 13.99 1.75 4.35
C PRO A 55 12.83 2.73 4.07
N VAL A 56 13.00 3.64 3.11
CA VAL A 56 11.95 4.57 2.64
C VAL A 56 11.27 4.04 1.38
N THR A 57 10.02 4.45 1.14
CA THR A 57 9.32 4.13 -0.11
C THR A 57 9.19 5.36 -0.99
N PHE A 58 9.39 5.19 -2.30
CA PHE A 58 9.08 6.19 -3.32
C PHE A 58 7.86 5.75 -4.13
N THR A 59 6.84 6.62 -4.18
CA THR A 59 5.58 6.39 -4.87
C THR A 59 5.43 7.40 -6.00
N PRO A 60 5.63 7.02 -7.28
CA PRO A 60 5.08 7.80 -8.38
C PRO A 60 3.56 7.64 -8.32
N TYR A 61 2.82 8.70 -7.99
CA TYR A 61 1.39 8.60 -7.71
C TYR A 61 0.59 8.41 -9.01
N ALA A 62 -0.13 7.29 -9.12
CA ALA A 62 -1.00 7.01 -10.27
C ALA A 62 -2.19 7.98 -10.29
N SER A 63 -2.19 8.90 -11.25
CA SER A 63 -3.31 9.84 -11.44
C SER A 63 -3.59 10.14 -12.90
N VAL A 64 -3.00 9.42 -13.85
CA VAL A 64 -3.15 9.65 -15.30
C VAL A 64 -4.62 9.62 -15.76
N ARG A 65 -5.46 8.80 -15.11
CA ARG A 65 -6.91 8.76 -15.34
C ARG A 65 -7.65 8.34 -14.07
N PRO A 66 -8.98 8.59 -13.99
CA PRO A 66 -9.78 8.10 -12.88
C PRO A 66 -9.72 6.57 -12.76
N CYS A 67 -9.63 6.06 -11.53
CA CYS A 67 -9.62 4.63 -11.24
C CYS A 67 -10.85 3.90 -11.82
N SER A 68 -10.62 2.70 -12.35
CA SER A 68 -11.62 1.70 -12.78
C SER A 68 -12.50 1.20 -11.64
N ALA A 69 -12.06 1.33 -10.39
CA ALA A 69 -12.83 1.00 -9.19
C ALA A 69 -13.28 2.27 -8.44
N ARG A 70 -14.40 2.18 -7.71
CA ARG A 70 -14.96 3.26 -6.88
C ARG A 70 -15.21 2.77 -5.46
N CYS A 71 -14.19 2.13 -4.88
CA CYS A 71 -14.24 1.51 -3.56
C CYS A 71 -14.81 2.49 -2.52
N GLY A 72 -15.75 2.03 -1.69
CA GLY A 72 -16.38 2.86 -0.66
C GLY A 72 -15.39 3.47 0.34
N PHE A 73 -14.30 2.76 0.59
CA PHE A 73 -13.23 3.11 1.53
C PHE A 73 -12.02 3.83 0.90
N CYS A 74 -12.06 4.17 -0.39
CA CYS A 74 -10.88 4.71 -1.08
C CYS A 74 -10.35 5.98 -0.38
N SER A 75 -9.10 5.92 0.13
CA SER A 75 -8.41 7.01 0.84
C SER A 75 -8.41 8.31 0.04
N GLU A 76 -8.38 8.21 -1.29
CA GLU A 76 -8.35 9.36 -2.21
C GLU A 76 -9.64 10.20 -2.20
N ASN A 77 -10.69 9.68 -1.57
CA ASN A 77 -11.95 10.39 -1.33
C ASN A 77 -12.04 11.00 0.07
N LEU A 78 -11.10 10.70 0.98
CA LEU A 78 -11.01 11.40 2.26
C LEU A 78 -10.61 12.87 2.04
N ARG A 79 -11.06 13.75 2.93
CA ARG A 79 -10.81 15.20 2.84
C ARG A 79 -10.41 15.73 4.19
N GLN A 80 -9.27 16.42 4.28
CA GLN A 80 -8.85 17.07 5.52
C GLN A 80 -9.49 18.45 5.68
N HIS A 81 -9.50 18.98 6.90
CA HIS A 81 -10.07 20.31 7.20
C HIS A 81 -9.38 21.48 6.47
N GLY A 82 -8.10 21.37 6.09
CA GLY A 82 -7.34 22.42 5.39
C GLY A 82 -7.09 22.22 3.90
N GLY A 83 -7.65 21.18 3.26
CA GLY A 83 -7.11 20.64 1.99
C GLY A 83 -7.37 21.45 0.72
N GLY A 84 -6.36 21.44 -0.17
CA GLY A 84 -6.41 21.89 -1.57
C GLY A 84 -6.92 20.83 -2.55
N LEU A 85 -6.43 20.86 -3.79
CA LEU A 85 -6.77 19.85 -4.80
C LEU A 85 -6.22 18.49 -4.37
N THR A 86 -7.07 17.45 -4.39
CA THR A 86 -6.61 16.11 -4.02
C THR A 86 -5.72 15.52 -5.10
N ALA A 87 -4.72 14.73 -4.70
CA ALA A 87 -3.79 14.05 -5.61
C ALA A 87 -4.51 13.27 -6.74
N SER A 88 -5.64 12.66 -6.43
CA SER A 88 -6.50 11.94 -7.38
C SER A 88 -7.12 12.79 -8.49
N MET A 89 -7.14 14.12 -8.34
CA MET A 89 -7.62 15.07 -9.35
C MET A 89 -6.49 15.65 -10.21
N LEU A 90 -5.23 15.51 -9.79
CA LEU A 90 -4.09 15.95 -10.59
C LEU A 90 -3.94 15.07 -11.82
N ARG A 91 -3.48 15.66 -12.94
CA ARG A 91 -3.20 14.92 -14.17
C ARG A 91 -1.79 15.26 -14.65
N PRO A 92 -0.99 14.26 -15.06
CA PRO A 92 0.37 14.49 -15.51
C PRO A 92 0.34 15.35 -16.78
N GLY A 93 1.10 16.44 -16.77
CA GLY A 93 1.34 17.25 -17.96
C GLY A 93 2.39 16.62 -18.90
N PRO A 94 2.65 17.24 -20.07
CA PRO A 94 3.66 16.73 -21.02
C PRO A 94 5.06 16.56 -20.43
N ALA A 95 5.43 17.41 -19.47
CA ALA A 95 6.74 17.38 -18.80
C ALA A 95 6.86 16.34 -17.68
N TYR A 96 5.81 15.55 -17.39
CA TYR A 96 5.78 14.67 -16.21
C TYR A 96 6.98 13.73 -16.12
N PHE A 97 7.37 13.08 -17.22
CA PHE A 97 8.48 12.12 -17.21
C PHE A 97 9.85 12.80 -17.14
N ASP A 98 9.99 14.03 -17.66
CA ASP A 98 11.22 14.83 -17.49
C ASP A 98 11.37 15.26 -16.03
N GLN A 99 10.28 15.73 -15.42
CA GLN A 99 10.25 16.12 -14.01
C GLN A 99 10.48 14.91 -13.08
N LEU A 100 9.91 13.75 -13.42
CA LEU A 100 10.14 12.51 -12.69
C LEU A 100 11.62 12.09 -12.76
N ARG A 101 12.27 12.20 -13.92
CA ARG A 101 13.72 11.95 -14.06
C ARG A 101 14.52 12.87 -13.14
N ALA A 102 14.22 14.16 -13.13
CA ALA A 102 14.89 15.13 -12.26
C ALA A 102 14.69 14.79 -10.77
N ALA A 103 13.46 14.43 -10.36
CA ALA A 103 13.18 14.02 -8.98
C ALA A 103 13.93 12.73 -8.59
N LEU A 104 14.03 11.75 -9.49
CA LEU A 104 14.80 10.53 -9.26
C LEU A 104 16.30 10.79 -9.11
N GLN A 105 16.85 11.76 -9.85
CA GLN A 105 18.24 12.21 -9.72
C GLN A 105 18.48 12.95 -8.39
N VAL A 106 17.51 13.70 -7.89
CA VAL A 106 17.57 14.29 -6.54
C VAL A 106 17.63 13.19 -5.46
N LEU A 107 17.02 12.03 -5.73
CA LEU A 107 17.05 10.85 -4.86
C LEU A 107 18.22 9.90 -5.17
N HIS A 108 19.24 10.37 -5.89
CA HIS A 108 20.43 9.58 -6.19
C HIS A 108 21.02 8.96 -4.91
N ALA A 109 21.39 7.68 -5.00
CA ALA A 109 22.00 6.92 -3.91
C ALA A 109 21.16 6.77 -2.62
N VAL A 110 19.90 7.23 -2.59
CA VAL A 110 18.98 6.93 -1.48
C VAL A 110 18.55 5.46 -1.58
N PRO A 111 18.79 4.63 -0.55
CA PRO A 111 18.22 3.28 -0.48
C PRO A 111 16.70 3.37 -0.32
N LEU A 112 15.95 2.84 -1.28
CA LEU A 112 14.50 2.92 -1.25
C LEU A 112 13.83 1.73 -1.95
N SER A 113 12.53 1.61 -1.75
CA SER A 113 11.68 0.72 -2.52
C SER A 113 10.66 1.49 -3.36
N TYR A 114 10.39 1.04 -4.57
CA TYR A 114 9.30 1.57 -5.38
C TYR A 114 7.97 0.98 -4.93
N SER A 115 7.01 1.87 -4.64
CA SER A 115 5.62 1.55 -4.34
C SER A 115 4.74 2.13 -5.46
N LEU A 116 4.45 1.32 -6.47
CA LEU A 116 3.62 1.75 -7.61
C LEU A 116 2.15 1.73 -7.17
N SER A 117 1.63 2.89 -6.78
CA SER A 117 0.31 3.06 -6.16
C SER A 117 -0.27 4.47 -6.37
N GLY A 118 -1.40 4.78 -5.74
CA GLY A 118 -2.19 5.99 -5.92
C GLY A 118 -3.62 5.60 -6.31
N LEU A 119 -4.02 5.88 -7.54
CA LEU A 119 -5.16 5.23 -8.20
C LEU A 119 -4.75 3.88 -8.81
N GLU A 120 -5.35 3.49 -9.94
CA GLU A 120 -5.04 2.24 -10.62
C GLU A 120 -3.98 2.46 -11.71
N MET A 121 -2.75 2.01 -11.44
CA MET A 121 -1.61 2.09 -12.36
C MET A 121 -1.86 1.41 -13.71
N THR A 122 -2.55 0.28 -13.71
CA THR A 122 -2.72 -0.54 -14.91
C THR A 122 -3.81 -0.01 -15.84
N ASP A 123 -4.59 0.99 -15.40
CA ASP A 123 -5.68 1.54 -16.20
C ASP A 123 -5.19 2.24 -17.48
N ASP A 124 -3.94 2.68 -17.53
CA ASP A 124 -3.27 3.24 -18.72
C ASP A 124 -2.02 2.44 -19.07
N ALA A 125 -2.14 1.55 -20.05
CA ALA A 125 -1.05 0.65 -20.40
C ALA A 125 0.18 1.36 -20.96
N HIS A 126 -0.02 2.44 -21.73
CA HIS A 126 1.08 3.19 -22.33
C HIS A 126 1.83 3.98 -21.26
N TRP A 127 1.09 4.75 -20.45
CA TRP A 127 1.68 5.54 -19.38
C TRP A 127 2.44 4.66 -18.37
N LEU A 128 1.89 3.49 -17.99
CA LEU A 128 2.58 2.56 -17.09
C LEU A 128 3.88 2.05 -17.73
N GLN A 129 3.88 1.64 -19.00
CA GLN A 129 5.12 1.23 -19.67
C GLN A 129 6.18 2.34 -19.69
N THR A 130 5.79 3.59 -20.00
CA THR A 130 6.71 4.73 -19.95
C THR A 130 7.21 5.03 -18.54
N LEU A 131 6.36 4.86 -17.52
CA LEU A 131 6.75 4.97 -16.12
C LEU A 131 7.81 3.93 -15.75
N LEU A 132 7.57 2.64 -16.04
CA LEU A 132 8.52 1.56 -15.75
C LEU A 132 9.86 1.82 -16.44
N GLN A 133 9.83 2.24 -17.71
CA GLN A 133 11.03 2.61 -18.45
C GLN A 133 11.77 3.76 -17.76
N THR A 134 11.06 4.82 -17.36
CA THR A 134 11.65 5.98 -16.68
C THR A 134 12.31 5.57 -15.35
N LEU A 135 11.62 4.77 -14.54
CA LEU A 135 12.12 4.29 -13.26
C LEU A 135 13.35 3.37 -13.39
N SER A 136 13.46 2.61 -14.49
CA SER A 136 14.58 1.70 -14.75
C SER A 136 15.77 2.35 -15.43
N GLN A 137 15.54 3.38 -16.25
CA GLN A 137 16.56 3.93 -17.15
C GLN A 137 17.07 5.30 -16.73
N THR A 138 16.57 5.89 -15.64
CA THR A 138 17.08 7.17 -15.15
C THR A 138 18.55 7.01 -14.72
N PRO A 139 19.50 7.69 -15.38
CA PRO A 139 20.90 7.68 -14.98
C PRO A 139 21.03 8.28 -13.58
N ASP A 140 21.89 7.70 -12.76
CA ASP A 140 22.10 8.15 -11.38
C ASP A 140 20.78 8.20 -10.57
N GLY A 141 19.89 7.23 -10.79
CA GLY A 141 18.69 7.05 -9.99
C GLY A 141 18.94 6.52 -8.57
N PRO A 142 17.87 6.25 -7.80
CA PRO A 142 17.97 5.75 -6.44
C PRO A 142 18.46 4.29 -6.37
N GLN A 143 18.88 3.85 -5.18
CA GLN A 143 19.23 2.46 -4.90
C GLN A 143 17.97 1.65 -4.57
N VAL A 144 17.43 0.95 -5.57
CA VAL A 144 16.13 0.28 -5.46
C VAL A 144 16.27 -1.13 -4.87
N GLU A 145 15.72 -1.34 -3.67
CA GLU A 145 15.71 -2.64 -2.97
C GLU A 145 14.53 -3.53 -3.39
N GLN A 146 13.32 -2.97 -3.42
CA GLN A 146 12.10 -3.70 -3.78
C GLN A 146 11.24 -2.88 -4.73
N ARG A 147 10.44 -3.58 -5.53
CA ARG A 147 9.50 -3.00 -6.50
C ARG A 147 8.15 -3.65 -6.32
N VAL A 148 7.16 -2.89 -5.86
CA VAL A 148 5.84 -3.41 -5.52
C VAL A 148 4.78 -2.68 -6.32
N LEU A 149 3.87 -3.43 -6.94
CA LEU A 149 2.67 -2.88 -7.58
C LEU A 149 1.45 -3.14 -6.71
N TYR A 150 0.69 -2.08 -6.43
CA TYR A 150 -0.64 -2.15 -5.83
C TYR A 150 -1.65 -1.98 -6.96
N SER A 151 -2.53 -2.96 -7.16
CA SER A 151 -3.47 -2.93 -8.28
C SER A 151 -4.77 -3.67 -7.96
N ASN A 152 -5.87 -3.22 -8.54
CA ASN A 152 -7.14 -3.92 -8.63
C ASN A 152 -7.20 -4.90 -9.81
N GLY A 153 -6.19 -4.91 -10.68
CA GLY A 153 -6.02 -5.82 -11.82
C GLY A 153 -6.73 -5.41 -13.11
N ALA A 154 -7.42 -4.26 -13.15
CA ALA A 154 -8.26 -3.87 -14.29
C ALA A 154 -7.52 -3.87 -15.63
N GLY A 155 -6.35 -3.23 -15.70
CA GLY A 155 -5.55 -3.21 -16.92
C GLY A 155 -5.00 -4.57 -17.34
N LEU A 156 -4.72 -5.44 -16.35
CA LEU A 156 -4.20 -6.79 -16.57
C LEU A 156 -5.27 -7.76 -17.11
N ALA A 157 -6.55 -7.46 -16.91
CA ALA A 157 -7.66 -8.22 -17.50
C ALA A 157 -8.10 -7.71 -18.89
N ARG A 158 -7.53 -6.61 -19.38
CA ARG A 158 -7.85 -6.04 -20.70
C ARG A 158 -6.95 -6.64 -21.79
N ALA A 159 -7.23 -6.29 -23.04
CA ALA A 159 -6.50 -6.81 -24.21
C ALA A 159 -4.97 -6.57 -24.17
N GLN A 160 -4.50 -5.52 -23.51
CA GLN A 160 -3.07 -5.21 -23.35
C GLN A 160 -2.45 -5.84 -22.09
N GLY A 161 -3.21 -6.66 -21.34
CA GLY A 161 -2.82 -7.21 -20.04
C GLY A 161 -1.54 -8.05 -20.09
N GLU A 162 -1.40 -8.91 -21.11
CA GLU A 162 -0.20 -9.73 -21.30
C GLU A 162 1.05 -8.88 -21.53
N ARG A 163 0.94 -7.85 -22.39
CA ARG A 163 2.04 -6.91 -22.63
C ARG A 163 2.41 -6.11 -21.38
N LEU A 164 1.42 -5.74 -20.57
CA LEU A 164 1.66 -5.11 -19.28
C LEU A 164 2.37 -6.04 -18.31
N LEU A 165 1.95 -7.30 -18.24
CA LEU A 165 2.57 -8.30 -17.39
C LEU A 165 4.04 -8.54 -17.78
N ASP A 166 4.33 -8.62 -19.08
CA ASP A 166 5.72 -8.73 -19.58
C ASP A 166 6.58 -7.54 -19.17
N ALA A 167 6.04 -6.31 -19.31
CA ALA A 167 6.75 -5.11 -18.89
C ALA A 167 7.01 -5.08 -17.37
N LEU A 168 6.05 -5.52 -16.56
CA LEU A 168 6.17 -5.61 -15.11
C LEU A 168 7.17 -6.69 -14.67
N SER A 169 7.19 -7.83 -15.36
CA SER A 169 8.20 -8.88 -15.16
C SER A 169 9.60 -8.41 -15.55
N GLN A 170 9.75 -7.75 -16.70
CA GLN A 170 11.04 -7.19 -17.15
C GLN A 170 11.55 -6.09 -16.21
N PHE A 171 10.63 -5.29 -15.65
CA PHE A 171 10.95 -4.29 -14.62
C PHE A 171 11.52 -4.92 -13.33
N GLY A 172 11.34 -6.22 -13.13
CA GLY A 172 11.79 -6.94 -11.96
C GLY A 172 10.95 -6.61 -10.73
N LEU A 173 9.62 -6.60 -10.89
CA LEU A 173 8.70 -6.53 -9.75
C LEU A 173 9.02 -7.63 -8.74
N SER A 174 9.08 -7.25 -7.46
CA SER A 174 9.23 -8.17 -6.35
C SER A 174 7.94 -8.95 -6.11
N TRP A 175 6.79 -8.28 -6.21
CA TRP A 175 5.45 -8.89 -6.18
C TRP A 175 4.36 -7.89 -6.61
N ILE A 176 3.15 -8.40 -6.80
CA ILE A 176 1.93 -7.61 -6.98
C ILE A 176 1.01 -7.82 -5.77
N GLU A 177 0.59 -6.73 -5.15
CA GLU A 177 -0.54 -6.69 -4.22
C GLU A 177 -1.84 -6.49 -5.01
N LEU A 178 -2.52 -7.61 -5.29
CA LEU A 178 -3.73 -7.66 -6.10
C LEU A 178 -4.98 -7.59 -5.21
N SER A 179 -5.77 -6.53 -5.39
CA SER A 179 -6.95 -6.26 -4.58
C SER A 179 -8.15 -7.08 -5.05
N ARG A 180 -8.67 -7.93 -4.16
CA ARG A 180 -10.01 -8.50 -4.22
C ARG A 180 -10.50 -8.61 -2.79
N HIS A 181 -11.71 -8.16 -2.51
CA HIS A 181 -12.18 -8.06 -1.12
C HIS A 181 -13.28 -9.05 -0.80
N HIS A 182 -13.72 -9.83 -1.79
CA HIS A 182 -14.56 -10.99 -1.59
C HIS A 182 -14.46 -12.00 -2.77
N PRO A 183 -14.52 -13.33 -2.53
CA PRO A 183 -14.56 -14.32 -3.61
C PRO A 183 -15.85 -14.25 -4.44
N LEU A 184 -17.00 -14.15 -3.77
CA LEU A 184 -18.31 -13.96 -4.40
C LEU A 184 -18.39 -12.59 -5.09
N GLN A 185 -18.78 -12.60 -6.36
CA GLN A 185 -18.88 -11.42 -7.20
C GLN A 185 -19.78 -10.33 -6.62
N ALA A 186 -21.04 -10.65 -6.30
CA ALA A 186 -22.00 -9.65 -5.81
C ALA A 186 -21.50 -8.90 -4.55
N ARG A 187 -20.82 -9.60 -3.63
CA ARG A 187 -20.23 -8.97 -2.44
C ARG A 187 -19.01 -8.13 -2.79
N ASN A 188 -18.14 -8.60 -3.69
CA ASN A 188 -17.01 -7.80 -4.15
C ASN A 188 -17.46 -6.55 -4.93
N ASP A 189 -18.52 -6.64 -5.73
CA ASP A 189 -19.07 -5.53 -6.50
C ASP A 189 -19.63 -4.43 -5.58
N ALA A 190 -20.27 -4.81 -4.48
CA ALA A 190 -20.71 -3.87 -3.44
C ALA A 190 -19.53 -3.11 -2.79
N ILE A 191 -18.36 -3.75 -2.72
CA ILE A 191 -17.16 -3.23 -2.08
C ILE A 191 -16.32 -2.39 -3.04
N MET A 192 -15.79 -3.02 -4.11
CA MET A 192 -14.84 -2.41 -5.03
C MET A 192 -15.53 -1.50 -6.05
N ARG A 193 -16.79 -1.79 -6.37
CA ARG A 193 -17.64 -0.95 -7.25
C ARG A 193 -16.91 -0.60 -8.55
N PHE A 194 -16.41 -1.62 -9.23
CA PHE A 194 -15.84 -1.46 -10.57
C PHE A 194 -16.81 -0.70 -11.48
N ARG A 195 -16.25 0.06 -12.42
CA ARG A 195 -17.03 0.70 -13.49
C ARG A 195 -17.71 -0.38 -14.32
N ALA A 196 -18.78 0.04 -15.02
CA ALA A 196 -19.47 -0.86 -15.94
C ALA A 196 -18.48 -1.46 -16.94
N ASP A 197 -18.70 -2.72 -17.29
CA ASP A 197 -17.96 -3.48 -18.29
C ASP A 197 -16.47 -3.72 -17.99
N GLU A 198 -15.98 -3.39 -16.80
CA GLU A 198 -14.62 -3.75 -16.39
C GLU A 198 -14.49 -5.28 -16.25
N PRO A 199 -13.69 -5.96 -17.10
CA PRO A 199 -13.68 -7.42 -17.13
C PRO A 199 -13.25 -8.05 -15.80
N ILE A 200 -12.35 -7.37 -15.07
CA ILE A 200 -11.82 -7.83 -13.78
C ILE A 200 -12.90 -7.94 -12.68
N ALA A 201 -14.06 -7.28 -12.86
CA ALA A 201 -15.17 -7.39 -11.92
C ALA A 201 -15.71 -8.82 -11.84
N ASP A 202 -15.80 -9.50 -13.00
CA ASP A 202 -16.22 -10.88 -13.11
C ASP A 202 -15.29 -11.82 -12.34
N ALA A 203 -15.86 -12.68 -11.49
CA ALA A 203 -15.08 -13.54 -10.61
C ALA A 203 -14.24 -14.58 -11.39
N SER A 204 -14.73 -15.06 -12.53
CA SER A 204 -14.00 -16.04 -13.35
C SER A 204 -12.80 -15.39 -14.03
N THR A 205 -12.99 -14.17 -14.53
CA THR A 205 -11.97 -13.36 -15.18
C THR A 205 -10.90 -12.97 -14.18
N PHE A 206 -11.28 -12.50 -12.99
CA PHE A 206 -10.35 -12.25 -11.89
C PHE A 206 -9.46 -13.46 -11.61
N MET A 207 -10.05 -14.66 -11.46
CA MET A 207 -9.29 -15.86 -11.13
C MET A 207 -8.32 -16.26 -12.25
N ARG A 208 -8.73 -16.13 -13.53
CA ARG A 208 -7.83 -16.38 -14.66
C ARG A 208 -6.69 -15.36 -14.70
N THR A 209 -6.99 -14.07 -14.51
CA THR A 209 -5.98 -13.00 -14.47
C THR A 209 -5.00 -13.21 -13.31
N ALA A 210 -5.49 -13.50 -12.10
CA ALA A 210 -4.64 -13.77 -10.94
C ALA A 210 -3.69 -14.96 -11.18
N ARG A 211 -4.19 -16.03 -11.82
CA ARG A 211 -3.35 -17.20 -12.18
C ARG A 211 -2.29 -16.87 -13.23
N SER A 212 -2.66 -16.17 -14.31
CA SER A 212 -1.70 -15.73 -15.34
C SER A 212 -0.60 -14.85 -14.71
N ILE A 213 -0.95 -13.95 -13.78
CA ILE A 213 0.04 -13.17 -13.05
C ILE A 213 0.94 -14.09 -12.20
N ALA A 214 0.34 -15.02 -11.44
CA ALA A 214 1.05 -15.94 -10.56
C ALA A 214 2.05 -16.87 -11.28
N GLU A 215 1.85 -17.12 -12.59
CA GLU A 215 2.79 -17.87 -13.42
C GLU A 215 4.10 -17.10 -13.67
N ARG A 216 4.12 -15.78 -13.52
CA ARG A 216 5.27 -14.91 -13.83
C ARG A 216 5.80 -14.11 -12.65
N LEU A 217 4.93 -13.78 -11.69
CA LEU A 217 5.23 -12.89 -10.57
C LEU A 217 4.57 -13.38 -9.28
N PRO A 218 5.19 -13.18 -8.10
CA PRO A 218 4.53 -13.46 -6.84
C PRO A 218 3.26 -12.61 -6.67
N VAL A 219 2.13 -13.27 -6.41
CA VAL A 219 0.83 -12.61 -6.16
C VAL A 219 0.53 -12.62 -4.66
N ARG A 220 0.26 -11.42 -4.13
CA ARG A 220 -0.27 -11.23 -2.78
C ARG A 220 -1.70 -10.72 -2.88
N LEU A 221 -2.67 -11.51 -2.47
CA LEU A 221 -4.06 -11.07 -2.49
C LEU A 221 -4.37 -10.20 -1.28
N VAL A 222 -4.87 -8.98 -1.54
CA VAL A 222 -5.23 -8.03 -0.50
C VAL A 222 -6.74 -8.00 -0.30
N CYS A 223 -7.18 -8.38 0.89
CA CYS A 223 -8.56 -8.32 1.35
C CYS A 223 -8.71 -7.28 2.46
N ILE A 224 -9.44 -6.20 2.19
CA ILE A 224 -9.84 -5.27 3.25
C ILE A 224 -11.01 -5.89 4.02
N VAL A 225 -10.76 -6.22 5.29
CA VAL A 225 -11.78 -6.82 6.17
C VAL A 225 -12.77 -5.76 6.63
N GLN A 226 -14.05 -6.09 6.54
CA GLN A 226 -15.15 -5.17 6.83
C GLN A 226 -16.47 -5.91 6.94
N ARG A 227 -17.47 -5.26 7.55
CA ARG A 227 -18.85 -5.76 7.58
C ARG A 227 -19.35 -6.00 6.16
N ASP A 228 -20.26 -6.95 6.02
CA ASP A 228 -20.82 -7.41 4.73
C ASP A 228 -19.80 -7.98 3.71
N GLY A 229 -18.50 -7.99 4.06
CA GLY A 229 -17.41 -8.64 3.35
C GLY A 229 -16.84 -9.81 4.15
N ILE A 230 -15.51 -9.86 4.29
CA ILE A 230 -14.82 -10.81 5.17
C ILE A 230 -14.77 -10.20 6.57
N CYS A 231 -15.49 -10.79 7.52
CA CYS A 231 -15.61 -10.22 8.88
C CYS A 231 -15.59 -11.25 10.02
N ARG A 232 -15.53 -12.55 9.71
CA ARG A 232 -15.47 -13.63 10.69
C ARG A 232 -14.35 -14.61 10.37
N ALA A 233 -13.94 -15.41 11.36
CA ALA A 233 -12.88 -16.39 11.18
C ALA A 233 -13.20 -17.46 10.11
N GLU A 234 -14.47 -17.83 9.95
CA GLU A 234 -14.94 -18.73 8.88
C GLU A 234 -14.74 -18.10 7.50
N ASP A 235 -15.05 -16.81 7.35
CA ASP A 235 -14.84 -16.08 6.09
C ASP A 235 -13.36 -16.02 5.74
N VAL A 236 -12.49 -15.81 6.73
CA VAL A 236 -11.03 -15.82 6.58
C VAL A 236 -10.54 -17.17 6.05
N ALA A 237 -10.97 -18.28 6.66
CA ALA A 237 -10.60 -19.62 6.21
C ALA A 237 -11.06 -19.88 4.76
N HIS A 238 -12.29 -19.52 4.42
CA HIS A 238 -12.81 -19.64 3.05
C HIS A 238 -12.03 -18.76 2.06
N TYR A 239 -11.68 -17.54 2.46
CA TYR A 239 -10.90 -16.63 1.62
C TYR A 239 -9.50 -17.20 1.36
N ILE A 240 -8.82 -17.72 2.39
CA ILE A 240 -7.50 -18.36 2.24
C ILE A 240 -7.58 -19.54 1.27
N ALA A 241 -8.57 -20.42 1.42
CA ALA A 241 -8.75 -21.56 0.52
C ALA A 241 -9.03 -21.12 -0.93
N TRP A 242 -9.78 -20.04 -1.13
CA TRP A 242 -10.02 -19.46 -2.45
C TRP A 242 -8.77 -18.78 -3.04
N ALA A 243 -8.01 -18.07 -2.21
CA ALA A 243 -6.76 -17.40 -2.60
C ALA A 243 -5.71 -18.40 -3.11
N ARG A 244 -5.59 -19.57 -2.45
CA ARG A 244 -4.76 -20.68 -2.94
C ARG A 244 -5.10 -21.06 -4.38
N ARG A 245 -6.39 -21.21 -4.69
CA ARG A 245 -6.85 -21.53 -6.06
C ARG A 245 -6.57 -20.42 -7.05
N CYS A 246 -6.30 -19.20 -6.62
CA CYS A 246 -5.90 -18.09 -7.48
C CYS A 246 -4.39 -18.07 -7.77
N GLY A 247 -3.59 -18.92 -7.12
CA GLY A 247 -2.13 -18.93 -7.24
C GLY A 247 -1.42 -17.93 -6.31
N ALA A 248 -2.11 -17.39 -5.31
CA ALA A 248 -1.50 -16.44 -4.38
C ALA A 248 -0.47 -17.11 -3.48
N SER A 249 0.70 -16.47 -3.32
CA SER A 249 1.74 -16.87 -2.37
C SER A 249 1.58 -16.20 -1.00
N GLN A 250 0.78 -15.13 -0.93
CA GLN A 250 0.41 -14.47 0.32
C GLN A 250 -1.03 -13.96 0.27
N VAL A 251 -1.70 -13.94 1.43
CA VAL A 251 -2.98 -13.25 1.64
C VAL A 251 -2.80 -12.20 2.73
N ILE A 252 -3.23 -10.96 2.48
CA ILE A 252 -3.19 -9.86 3.43
C ILE A 252 -4.63 -9.48 3.79
N PHE A 253 -5.01 -9.73 5.04
CA PHE A 253 -6.22 -9.22 5.66
C PHE A 253 -5.92 -7.86 6.30
N ARG A 254 -6.37 -6.80 5.65
CA ARG A 254 -6.07 -5.42 6.04
C ARG A 254 -7.28 -4.77 6.68
N GLU A 255 -7.09 -4.15 7.83
CA GLU A 255 -8.07 -3.33 8.49
C GLU A 255 -8.36 -2.06 7.68
N LEU A 256 -9.62 -1.62 7.65
CA LEU A 256 -9.91 -0.23 7.31
C LEU A 256 -9.19 0.70 8.30
N SER A 257 -8.46 1.69 7.79
CA SER A 257 -7.61 2.55 8.61
C SER A 257 -8.41 3.28 9.69
N ARG A 258 -7.80 3.42 10.88
CA ARG A 258 -8.31 4.30 11.93
C ARG A 258 -8.10 5.73 11.50
N LEU A 259 -9.19 6.49 11.43
CA LEU A 259 -9.17 7.90 11.05
C LEU A 259 -9.16 8.77 12.30
N ASP A 260 -8.51 9.92 12.23
CA ASP A 260 -8.48 10.93 13.29
C ASP A 260 -9.32 12.16 12.91
N GLU A 261 -9.32 13.17 13.78
CA GLU A 261 -10.10 14.39 13.64
C GLU A 261 -9.61 15.31 12.52
N ALA A 262 -8.46 15.02 11.90
CA ALA A 262 -7.97 15.78 10.76
C ALA A 262 -8.89 15.65 9.53
N TYR A 263 -9.68 14.58 9.44
CA TYR A 263 -10.58 14.32 8.31
C TYR A 263 -12.00 14.84 8.54
N ARG A 264 -12.53 15.52 7.52
CA ARG A 264 -13.92 15.94 7.44
C ARG A 264 -14.84 14.73 7.26
N SER A 265 -16.00 14.77 7.91
CA SER A 265 -17.06 13.78 7.67
C SER A 265 -17.59 13.88 6.23
N ASN A 266 -17.36 12.84 5.44
CA ASN A 266 -17.90 12.69 4.09
C ASN A 266 -18.39 11.26 3.83
N GLY A 267 -18.77 10.94 2.58
CA GLY A 267 -19.28 9.61 2.23
C GLY A 267 -18.31 8.47 2.56
N THR A 268 -17.02 8.66 2.28
CA THR A 268 -15.96 7.67 2.53
C THR A 268 -15.65 7.54 4.01
N TRP A 269 -15.52 8.64 4.73
CA TRP A 269 -15.34 8.63 6.19
C TRP A 269 -16.48 7.83 6.85
N ARG A 270 -17.73 8.14 6.51
CA ARG A 270 -18.90 7.43 7.05
C ARG A 270 -18.97 5.96 6.64
N TYR A 271 -18.44 5.62 5.47
CA TYR A 271 -18.33 4.22 5.05
C TYR A 271 -17.34 3.49 5.95
N ILE A 272 -16.14 4.04 6.12
CA ILE A 272 -15.08 3.46 6.97
C ILE A 272 -15.59 3.27 8.40
N GLU A 273 -16.16 4.32 9.01
CA GLU A 273 -16.74 4.30 10.35
C GLU A 273 -17.70 3.11 10.56
N ARG A 274 -18.63 2.93 9.61
CA ARG A 274 -19.68 1.91 9.72
C ARG A 274 -19.18 0.51 9.40
N GLN A 275 -18.28 0.38 8.44
CA GLN A 275 -17.89 -0.90 7.85
C GLN A 275 -16.66 -1.51 8.54
N ARG A 276 -15.86 -0.71 9.26
CA ARG A 276 -14.63 -1.16 9.89
C ARG A 276 -14.87 -2.33 10.87
N ILE A 277 -14.07 -3.36 10.68
CA ILE A 277 -13.84 -4.47 11.61
C ILE A 277 -12.41 -4.35 12.07
N GLY A 278 -12.17 -4.40 13.38
CA GLY A 278 -10.81 -4.40 13.92
C GLY A 278 -10.10 -5.70 13.55
N VAL A 279 -8.86 -5.62 13.07
CA VAL A 279 -8.08 -6.82 12.74
C VAL A 279 -7.71 -7.61 13.99
N GLU A 280 -7.46 -6.93 15.10
CA GLU A 280 -7.11 -7.57 16.35
C GLU A 280 -8.20 -8.50 16.91
N PRO A 281 -9.48 -8.09 17.07
CA PRO A 281 -10.54 -9.02 17.48
C PRO A 281 -10.78 -10.12 16.43
N LEU A 282 -10.68 -9.81 15.14
CA LEU A 282 -10.81 -10.84 14.09
C LEU A 282 -9.70 -11.90 14.18
N LEU A 283 -8.47 -11.48 14.47
CA LEU A 283 -7.34 -12.38 14.68
C LEU A 283 -7.55 -13.23 15.93
N ALA A 284 -8.04 -12.64 17.02
CA ALA A 284 -8.40 -13.37 18.24
C ALA A 284 -9.45 -14.46 17.95
N ASP A 285 -10.48 -14.14 17.18
CA ASP A 285 -11.52 -15.09 16.77
C ASP A 285 -10.94 -16.23 15.91
N CYS A 286 -9.99 -15.91 15.02
CA CYS A 286 -9.26 -16.89 14.22
C CYS A 286 -8.44 -17.84 15.09
N MET A 287 -7.77 -17.33 16.12
CA MET A 287 -6.96 -18.13 17.06
C MET A 287 -7.76 -19.16 17.84
N GLN A 288 -9.07 -18.97 17.97
CA GLN A 288 -9.98 -19.95 18.61
C GLN A 288 -10.47 -21.04 17.65
N GLN A 289 -10.17 -20.97 16.36
CA GLN A 289 -10.67 -21.92 15.38
C GLN A 289 -9.79 -23.18 15.29
N PRO A 290 -10.38 -24.36 15.00
CA PRO A 290 -9.60 -25.60 14.84
C PRO A 290 -8.52 -25.53 13.74
N TRP A 291 -8.78 -24.80 12.65
CA TRP A 291 -7.85 -24.66 11.54
C TRP A 291 -6.62 -23.81 11.89
N TRP A 292 -6.68 -23.01 12.96
CA TRP A 292 -5.58 -22.15 13.38
C TRP A 292 -4.31 -22.92 13.70
N ALA A 293 -4.45 -24.12 14.28
CA ALA A 293 -3.33 -24.98 14.65
C ALA A 293 -2.43 -25.39 13.47
N GLN A 294 -2.89 -25.20 12.23
CA GLN A 294 -2.12 -25.46 11.00
C GLN A 294 -1.20 -24.30 10.60
N TRP A 295 -1.22 -23.19 11.35
CA TRP A 295 -0.47 -21.99 11.05
C TRP A 295 0.62 -21.76 12.09
N GLN A 296 1.82 -21.44 11.60
CA GLN A 296 2.95 -21.07 12.44
C GLN A 296 3.10 -19.54 12.44
N LEU A 297 3.38 -18.95 13.61
CA LEU A 297 3.78 -17.55 13.71
C LEU A 297 5.13 -17.36 12.99
N ASP A 298 5.15 -16.52 11.96
CA ASP A 298 6.32 -16.29 11.11
C ASP A 298 7.10 -15.02 11.50
N GLY A 299 6.38 -13.97 11.91
CA GLY A 299 7.01 -12.71 12.26
C GLY A 299 6.02 -11.57 12.39
N MET A 300 6.52 -10.41 12.79
CA MET A 300 5.77 -9.16 12.84
C MET A 300 6.54 -8.03 12.16
N THR A 301 5.80 -7.02 11.71
CA THR A 301 6.37 -5.77 11.24
C THR A 301 5.64 -4.59 11.86
N GLU A 302 6.40 -3.62 12.36
CA GLU A 302 5.90 -2.34 12.84
C GLU A 302 6.39 -1.25 11.88
N GLY A 303 5.44 -0.68 11.14
CA GLY A 303 5.63 0.43 10.21
C GLY A 303 5.68 1.78 10.91
N TYR A 304 5.53 2.88 10.17
CA TYR A 304 5.42 4.21 10.78
C TYR A 304 3.99 4.60 11.18
N TYR A 305 3.00 3.86 10.67
CA TYR A 305 1.59 4.07 10.99
C TYR A 305 0.78 2.76 10.96
N PHE A 306 1.45 1.62 10.81
CA PHE A 306 0.79 0.32 10.68
C PHE A 306 1.57 -0.74 11.44
N TRP A 307 0.93 -1.87 11.71
CA TRP A 307 1.61 -3.09 12.13
C TRP A 307 0.99 -4.29 11.44
N ASN A 308 1.76 -5.36 11.30
CA ASN A 308 1.23 -6.64 10.85
C ASN A 308 1.83 -7.83 11.60
N VAL A 309 1.06 -8.91 11.59
CA VAL A 309 1.45 -10.26 12.04
C VAL A 309 1.41 -11.17 10.83
N ARG A 310 2.46 -11.96 10.67
CA ARG A 310 2.60 -12.93 9.59
C ARG A 310 2.50 -14.34 10.15
N LEU A 311 1.76 -15.16 9.43
CA LEU A 311 1.58 -16.58 9.63
C LEU A 311 2.09 -17.32 8.39
N ARG A 312 2.57 -18.54 8.59
CA ARG A 312 3.00 -19.43 7.51
C ARG A 312 2.32 -20.79 7.65
N GLY A 313 1.74 -21.28 6.56
CA GLY A 313 1.22 -22.64 6.47
C GLY A 313 2.28 -23.62 5.96
N ASP A 314 2.05 -24.92 6.15
CA ASP A 314 2.95 -25.98 5.71
C ASP A 314 3.15 -26.01 4.18
N ASP A 315 2.17 -25.52 3.43
CA ASP A 315 2.22 -25.38 1.98
C ASP A 315 3.00 -24.14 1.50
N GLY A 316 3.61 -23.40 2.43
CA GLY A 316 4.39 -22.19 2.16
C GLY A 316 3.55 -20.92 1.97
N LEU A 317 2.21 -21.02 1.95
CA LEU A 317 1.34 -19.85 1.89
C LEU A 317 1.56 -18.97 3.13
N GLN A 318 1.67 -17.67 2.92
CA GLN A 318 1.72 -16.69 4.00
C GLN A 318 0.36 -16.01 4.20
N VAL A 319 -0.05 -15.82 5.45
CA VAL A 319 -1.23 -15.05 5.81
C VAL A 319 -0.82 -13.91 6.70
N VAL A 320 -1.28 -12.70 6.38
CA VAL A 320 -0.91 -11.47 7.07
C VAL A 320 -2.16 -10.80 7.60
N PHE A 321 -2.14 -10.40 8.86
CA PHE A 321 -3.15 -9.56 9.48
C PHE A 321 -2.52 -8.18 9.74
N GLU A 322 -3.12 -7.12 9.20
CA GLU A 322 -2.53 -5.78 9.20
C GLU A 322 -3.53 -4.71 9.66
N SER A 323 -3.08 -3.83 10.54
CA SER A 323 -3.85 -2.65 11.00
C SER A 323 -3.08 -1.38 10.71
N ALA A 324 -3.79 -0.30 10.40
CA ALA A 324 -3.22 1.00 10.08
C ALA A 324 -3.96 2.13 10.83
N ASP A 325 -3.20 3.13 11.25
CA ASP A 325 -3.66 4.25 12.07
C ASP A 325 -3.19 5.59 11.49
N TYR A 326 -4.12 6.39 10.97
CA TYR A 326 -3.78 7.67 10.36
C TYR A 326 -3.45 8.76 11.39
N ALA A 327 -3.88 8.63 12.65
CA ALA A 327 -3.42 9.53 13.70
C ALA A 327 -1.91 9.36 13.92
N ALA A 328 -1.44 8.11 13.96
CA ALA A 328 -0.02 7.79 14.05
C ALA A 328 0.76 8.29 12.82
N MET A 329 0.16 8.18 11.62
CA MET A 329 0.73 8.73 10.38
C MET A 329 0.95 10.24 10.50
N HIS A 330 -0.09 11.00 10.88
CA HIS A 330 -0.01 12.45 11.02
C HIS A 330 0.99 12.87 12.10
N ALA A 331 1.01 12.17 13.24
CA ALA A 331 1.98 12.44 14.32
C ALA A 331 3.43 12.24 13.85
N ARG A 332 3.69 11.24 13.00
CA ARG A 332 5.02 11.02 12.41
C ARG A 332 5.36 12.09 11.38
N HIS A 333 4.44 12.47 10.50
CA HIS A 333 4.71 13.53 9.52
C HIS A 333 4.99 14.88 10.23
N ALA A 334 4.31 15.16 11.35
CA ALA A 334 4.52 16.37 12.15
C ALA A 334 5.94 16.47 12.77
N THR A 335 6.75 15.40 12.79
CA THR A 335 8.15 15.51 13.23
C THR A 335 9.05 16.20 12.21
N GLY A 336 8.61 16.31 10.95
CA GLY A 336 9.43 16.80 9.84
C GLY A 336 10.42 15.75 9.28
N ASP A 337 10.42 14.52 9.79
CA ASP A 337 11.20 13.42 9.24
C ASP A 337 10.50 12.78 8.03
N ILE A 338 11.29 12.28 7.09
CA ILE A 338 10.78 11.62 5.89
C ILE A 338 10.61 10.12 6.16
N TYR A 339 9.36 9.67 6.17
CA TYR A 339 8.98 8.25 6.26
C TYR A 339 8.47 7.67 4.93
N LYS A 340 8.08 8.56 4.00
CA LYS A 340 7.59 8.20 2.67
C LYS A 340 7.85 9.34 1.70
N LEU A 341 8.13 8.99 0.45
CA LEU A 341 8.29 9.91 -0.67
C LEU A 341 7.17 9.67 -1.68
N VAL A 342 6.51 10.73 -2.12
CA VAL A 342 5.46 10.67 -3.15
C VAL A 342 5.74 11.71 -4.22
N PHE A 343 5.73 11.29 -5.48
CA PHE A 343 5.84 12.15 -6.63
C PHE A 343 4.48 12.30 -7.29
N PHE A 344 3.98 13.52 -7.39
CA PHE A 344 2.63 13.82 -7.88
C PHE A 344 2.63 14.28 -9.33
N ALA A 345 1.45 14.24 -9.94
CA ALA A 345 1.24 14.62 -11.34
C ALA A 345 1.53 16.10 -11.65
N ASN A 346 1.56 16.97 -10.63
CA ASN A 346 1.99 18.37 -10.75
C ASN A 346 3.51 18.54 -10.77
N GLY A 347 4.29 17.45 -10.76
CA GLY A 347 5.74 17.48 -10.80
C GLY A 347 6.41 17.63 -9.43
N ARG A 348 5.65 17.70 -8.33
CA ARG A 348 6.21 17.86 -6.98
C ARG A 348 6.59 16.51 -6.36
N LEU A 349 7.71 16.52 -5.64
CA LEU A 349 8.13 15.47 -4.73
C LEU A 349 7.84 15.91 -3.29
N CYS A 350 7.05 15.13 -2.55
CA CYS A 350 6.63 15.43 -1.19
C CYS A 350 7.01 14.32 -0.19
N ALA A 351 7.08 14.67 1.09
CA ALA A 351 7.28 13.74 2.21
C ALA A 351 5.97 13.14 2.76
N GLY A 352 4.93 13.04 1.93
CA GLY A 352 3.60 12.66 2.38
C GLY A 352 2.60 12.48 1.24
N TRP A 353 1.34 12.26 1.58
CA TRP A 353 0.26 11.97 0.64
C TRP A 353 -0.52 13.22 0.16
N ASP A 354 -0.13 14.41 0.62
CA ASP A 354 -0.72 15.68 0.21
C ASP A 354 0.20 16.37 -0.83
N PRO A 355 -0.29 16.71 -2.03
CA PRO A 355 0.51 17.35 -3.08
C PRO A 355 0.87 18.82 -2.81
N ASP A 356 0.26 19.45 -1.80
CA ASP A 356 0.49 20.83 -1.40
C ASP A 356 1.18 20.95 -0.02
N ALA A 357 1.32 19.84 0.72
CA ALA A 357 2.05 19.80 1.98
C ALA A 357 3.39 19.05 1.85
N ASP A 358 4.31 19.35 2.76
CA ASP A 358 5.61 18.67 2.87
C ASP A 358 6.40 18.57 1.54
N VAL A 359 6.32 19.63 0.72
CA VAL A 359 7.00 19.70 -0.58
C VAL A 359 8.52 19.75 -0.36
N LEU A 360 9.20 18.71 -0.85
CA LEU A 360 10.64 18.53 -0.74
C LEU A 360 11.39 19.13 -1.93
N TRP A 361 10.80 18.95 -3.12
CA TRP A 361 11.32 19.42 -4.39
C TRP A 361 10.19 19.71 -5.37
N GLU A 362 10.35 20.73 -6.18
CA GLU A 362 9.51 21.03 -7.33
C GLU A 362 10.41 21.53 -8.48
N PRO A 363 9.99 21.34 -9.75
CA PRO A 363 10.75 21.86 -10.88
C PRO A 363 10.88 23.39 -10.74
N ALA A 364 12.06 23.93 -11.05
CA ALA A 364 12.20 25.38 -11.25
C ALA A 364 11.23 25.79 -12.36
N ASP A 365 10.51 26.90 -12.17
CA ASP A 365 9.44 27.39 -13.04
C ASP A 365 9.74 27.08 -14.53
N GLY A 366 8.82 26.32 -15.15
CA GLY A 366 8.91 25.92 -16.55
C GLY A 366 8.80 27.09 -17.51
#